data_AF-A0A7Y2MTY7-F1
#
_entry.id   AF-A0A7Y2MTY7-F1
#
_cell.length_a   1.000
_cell.length_b   1.000
_cell.length_c   1.000
_cell.angle_alpha   90.00
_cell.angle_beta   90.00
_cell.angle_gamma   90.00
#
_symmetry.space_group_name_H-M   'P 1'
#
loop_
_entity.id
_entity.type
_entity.pdbx_description
1 polymer ?
#
loop_
_entity_poly.entity_id
_entity_poly.type
_entity_poly.pdbx_seq_one_letter_code
_entity_poly.pdbx_strand_id
1 'polypeptide(L)'
;MEQGALPPGSSARTLALRSGAEVGRPVPGAHDAFPLEAMARATGSPRLEGNRIALQFEGSSTFDRWVEAIDAAERFVHFENYILRDDRIGRVFRDALVAKARQGIPVRVVYDWMGCWATPRRYWKTFREAGVQVRAFNRPNIRDPLGILQRDHRKLVCVDGRVAFVGGFCVGQEWAGSADQPPWRDTGVEIHGPAAAAATRAFGRVWAEIGDPMPIDLDVDPATAPRAGSMPAWLIEGEPNRTRVFRTLSLVAAHARRRLWITDPYFVAPRPVSEALAASAAAGVDVRVLVPAHNNWPWVGSLSRGGYRFLLENGVRLFEWQGPMIHAKTAVADGVWGRVGSSNLNAASLLGNWEIDVGVLDADLAGQLEGLFLADLASSVEIVLPARRTFDLPRLPGERDMPTASLEPEGSLPQRLVGELRQRTSGERSGSTGWRVADFVRAGSIFGDALAGHRPLGREDRTVLGTVSTMALVLAVVLAFLPHVAGWLLAAVLAWLGVTGSVRAFLEARRAREREVGLGASYPVEARPDSVSPHLIEPDASPTVSETDAVAHPSQRTEV
;
A
#
# COMPACT_ATOMS: atom_id res chain seq x y z
N MET A 1 57.16 7.22 -11.14
CA MET A 1 56.69 7.43 -12.53
C MET A 1 55.62 6.39 -12.74
N GLU A 2 54.33 6.69 -12.84
CA GLU A 2 53.61 7.91 -13.21
C GLU A 2 52.24 7.84 -12.53
N GLN A 3 51.78 8.95 -11.96
CA GLN A 3 50.54 9.08 -11.22
C GLN A 3 49.38 9.25 -12.21
N GLY A 4 48.38 8.36 -12.18
CA GLY A 4 47.09 8.55 -12.85
C GLY A 4 46.03 8.95 -11.84
N ALA A 5 45.76 10.25 -11.73
CA ALA A 5 44.74 10.80 -10.84
C ALA A 5 43.34 10.34 -11.24
N LEU A 6 42.57 9.85 -10.25
CA LEU A 6 41.12 9.65 -10.35
C LEU A 6 40.43 11.02 -10.41
N PRO A 7 39.45 11.25 -11.31
CA PRO A 7 38.72 12.51 -11.33
C PRO A 7 37.72 12.56 -10.17
N PRO A 8 37.64 13.68 -9.42
CA PRO A 8 36.64 13.87 -8.38
C PRO A 8 35.36 14.48 -8.97
N GLY A 9 34.19 14.05 -8.47
CA GLY A 9 32.92 14.78 -8.60
C GLY A 9 31.85 14.10 -9.45
N SER A 10 31.13 13.12 -8.91
CA SER A 10 29.78 12.77 -9.39
C SER A 10 28.74 13.59 -8.62
N SER A 11 28.65 14.88 -8.94
CA SER A 11 27.48 15.69 -8.63
C SER A 11 26.23 15.05 -9.24
N ALA A 12 25.14 14.99 -8.47
CA ALA A 12 23.82 14.52 -8.87
C ALA A 12 23.48 14.87 -10.32
N ARG A 13 23.41 13.85 -11.18
CA ARG A 13 22.87 14.02 -12.54
C ARG A 13 21.36 14.15 -12.43
N THR A 14 20.87 15.38 -12.31
CA THR A 14 19.47 15.72 -12.58
C THR A 14 19.14 15.28 -14.00
N LEU A 15 18.25 14.30 -14.13
CA LEU A 15 17.77 13.79 -15.40
C LEU A 15 16.92 14.86 -16.09
N ALA A 16 17.53 15.72 -16.91
CA ALA A 16 16.78 16.63 -17.78
C ALA A 16 16.21 15.83 -18.97
N LEU A 17 15.10 15.13 -18.73
CA LEU A 17 14.30 14.53 -19.81
C LEU A 17 13.72 15.65 -20.66
N ARG A 18 14.23 15.80 -21.90
CA ARG A 18 13.63 16.66 -22.92
C ARG A 18 12.32 16.02 -23.38
N SER A 19 11.24 16.29 -22.67
CA SER A 19 9.88 15.88 -23.04
C SER A 19 9.18 17.02 -23.80
N GLY A 20 8.26 16.66 -24.70
CA GLY A 20 7.48 17.63 -25.48
C GLY A 20 6.72 18.62 -24.59
N ALA A 21 6.41 19.79 -25.16
CA ALA A 21 6.11 21.07 -24.49
C ALA A 21 5.04 21.14 -23.36
N GLU A 22 4.38 20.04 -22.97
CA GLU A 22 3.38 19.97 -21.88
C GLU A 22 3.76 19.01 -20.71
N VAL A 23 4.74 18.12 -20.87
CA VAL A 23 5.14 17.17 -19.84
C VAL A 23 6.12 17.84 -18.86
N GLY A 24 6.00 17.56 -17.56
CA GLY A 24 6.85 18.17 -16.54
C GLY A 24 6.56 19.65 -16.26
N ARG A 25 5.53 20.23 -16.90
CA ARG A 25 5.01 21.56 -16.56
C ARG A 25 3.76 21.43 -15.70
N PRO A 26 3.72 22.08 -14.52
CA PRO A 26 2.54 22.04 -13.67
C PRO A 26 1.33 22.62 -14.41
N VAL A 27 0.17 22.00 -14.23
CA VAL A 27 -1.08 22.50 -14.78
C VAL A 27 -1.38 23.87 -14.15
N PRO A 28 -1.67 24.93 -14.95
CA PRO A 28 -1.93 26.26 -14.42
C PRO A 28 -3.02 26.27 -13.34
N GLY A 29 -2.72 26.88 -12.19
CA GLY A 29 -3.62 26.98 -11.05
C GLY A 29 -3.90 25.67 -10.30
N ALA A 30 -3.31 24.53 -10.69
CA ALA A 30 -3.50 23.26 -9.99
C ALA A 30 -2.81 23.25 -8.61
N HIS A 31 -1.65 23.89 -8.50
CA HIS A 31 -0.94 24.02 -7.22
C HIS A 31 -1.75 24.85 -6.21
N ASP A 32 -2.25 26.03 -6.62
CA ASP A 32 -3.01 26.93 -5.74
C ASP A 32 -4.38 26.38 -5.36
N ALA A 33 -4.99 25.60 -6.26
CA ALA A 33 -6.27 24.95 -6.01
C ALA A 33 -6.15 23.65 -5.20
N PHE A 34 -4.93 23.18 -4.91
CA PHE A 34 -4.72 21.87 -4.28
C PHE A 34 -5.39 21.82 -2.89
N PRO A 35 -6.14 20.75 -2.53
CA PRO A 35 -7.05 20.77 -1.41
C PRO A 35 -6.31 20.40 -0.12
N LEU A 36 -5.44 21.28 0.36
CA LEU A 36 -4.49 21.05 1.46
C LEU A 36 -5.14 20.51 2.74
N GLU A 37 -6.26 21.11 3.17
CA GLU A 37 -6.98 20.66 4.37
C GLU A 37 -7.62 19.28 4.18
N ALA A 38 -8.24 19.04 3.02
CA ALA A 38 -8.84 17.75 2.71
C ALA A 38 -7.76 16.67 2.64
N MET A 39 -6.58 17.01 2.10
CA MET A 39 -5.42 16.12 2.06
C MET A 39 -4.97 15.72 3.46
N ALA A 40 -4.85 16.68 4.39
CA ALA A 40 -4.50 16.38 5.77
C ALA A 40 -5.52 15.44 6.45
N ARG A 41 -6.82 15.65 6.21
CA ARG A 41 -7.89 14.79 6.76
C ARG A 41 -7.92 13.40 6.10
N ALA A 42 -7.69 13.32 4.79
CA ALA A 42 -7.67 12.06 4.04
C ALA A 42 -6.50 11.19 4.47
N THR A 43 -5.30 11.76 4.53
CA THR A 43 -4.06 11.09 4.93
C THR A 43 -3.98 10.81 6.43
N GLY A 44 -4.69 11.59 7.26
CA GLY A 44 -4.51 11.56 8.71
C GLY A 44 -3.15 12.10 9.16
N SER A 45 -2.49 12.87 8.29
CA SER A 45 -1.14 13.41 8.47
C SER A 45 -1.21 14.92 8.33
N PRO A 46 -0.58 15.71 9.22
CA PRO A 46 -0.46 17.14 9.00
C PRO A 46 0.42 17.41 7.78
N ARG A 47 0.31 18.61 7.21
CA ARG A 47 1.26 19.07 6.19
C ARG A 47 2.61 19.34 6.87
N LEU A 48 3.61 18.54 6.53
CA LEU A 48 4.98 18.68 7.03
C LEU A 48 5.74 19.60 6.09
N GLU A 49 6.18 20.74 6.60
CA GLU A 49 6.94 21.73 5.84
C GLU A 49 8.44 21.53 5.96
N GLY A 50 9.21 22.14 5.06
CA GLY A 50 10.64 22.28 5.24
C GLY A 50 11.46 21.04 4.86
N ASN A 51 10.93 20.19 3.98
CA ASN A 51 11.60 18.96 3.57
C ASN A 51 12.42 19.15 2.31
N ARG A 52 13.45 18.31 2.15
CA ARG A 52 14.11 18.05 0.88
C ARG A 52 13.89 16.60 0.53
N ILE A 53 13.28 16.33 -0.60
CA ILE A 53 12.91 14.98 -1.04
C ILE A 53 13.51 14.72 -2.40
N ALA A 54 14.23 13.61 -2.54
CA ALA A 54 14.85 13.19 -3.80
C ALA A 54 14.32 11.82 -4.22
N LEU A 55 13.98 11.65 -5.50
CA LEU A 55 13.54 10.36 -6.04
C LEU A 55 14.70 9.38 -6.15
N GLN A 56 14.39 8.10 -5.91
CA GLN A 56 15.27 6.97 -6.11
C GLN A 56 14.59 5.97 -7.04
N PHE A 57 15.24 5.55 -8.12
CA PHE A 57 14.61 4.70 -9.15
C PHE A 57 15.55 3.65 -9.77
N GLU A 58 16.84 3.72 -9.47
CA GLU A 58 17.85 2.74 -9.90
C GLU A 58 18.29 1.92 -8.69
N GLY A 59 18.05 0.60 -8.69
CA GLY A 59 18.19 -0.22 -7.49
C GLY A 59 19.59 -0.23 -6.84
N SER A 60 20.66 -0.31 -7.63
CA SER A 60 22.03 -0.31 -7.09
C SER A 60 22.39 1.02 -6.41
N SER A 61 22.19 2.15 -7.11
CA SER A 61 22.48 3.47 -6.56
C SER A 61 21.56 3.84 -5.40
N THR A 62 20.31 3.36 -5.41
CA THR A 62 19.37 3.44 -4.28
C THR A 62 19.96 2.75 -3.04
N PHE A 63 20.40 1.50 -3.18
CA PHE A 63 20.98 0.75 -2.06
C PHE A 63 22.30 1.34 -1.56
N ASP A 64 23.15 1.84 -2.46
CA ASP A 64 24.39 2.53 -2.07
C ASP A 64 24.08 3.73 -1.18
N ARG A 65 23.07 4.53 -1.53
CA ARG A 65 22.61 5.68 -0.71
C ARG A 65 22.09 5.25 0.67
N TRP A 66 21.36 4.15 0.74
CA TRP A 66 20.87 3.63 2.03
C TRP A 66 22.03 3.20 2.91
N VAL A 67 23.01 2.50 2.33
CA VAL A 67 24.21 2.04 3.05
C VAL A 67 25.07 3.22 3.50
N GLU A 68 25.29 4.22 2.64
CA GLU A 68 25.98 5.47 2.98
C GLU A 68 25.32 6.16 4.18
N ALA A 69 23.99 6.27 4.18
CA ALA A 69 23.26 6.87 5.29
C ALA A 69 23.36 6.04 6.57
N ILE A 70 23.26 4.70 6.48
CA ILE A 70 23.45 3.80 7.62
C ILE A 70 24.86 3.95 8.18
N ASP A 71 25.89 4.04 7.33
CA ASP A 71 27.29 4.22 7.73
C ASP A 71 27.57 5.61 8.33
N ALA A 72 26.79 6.62 7.96
CA ALA A 72 26.86 7.95 8.55
C ALA A 72 26.11 8.08 9.90
N ALA A 73 25.38 7.05 10.35
CA ALA A 73 24.55 7.14 11.54
C ALA A 73 25.36 7.39 12.84
N GLU A 74 24.87 8.31 13.66
CA GLU A 74 25.50 8.77 14.92
C GLU A 74 24.65 8.50 16.16
N ARG A 75 23.33 8.37 16.03
CA ARG A 75 22.38 8.23 17.15
C ARG A 75 21.62 6.92 17.12
N PHE A 76 21.10 6.51 15.97
CA PHE A 76 20.40 5.24 15.79
C PHE A 76 20.13 4.92 14.31
N VAL A 77 19.88 3.63 14.05
CA VAL A 77 19.34 3.16 12.78
C VAL A 77 18.07 2.35 13.04
N HIS A 78 17.00 2.67 12.31
CA HIS A 78 15.77 1.89 12.28
C HIS A 78 15.56 1.38 10.86
N PHE A 79 15.45 0.08 10.73
CA PHE A 79 15.38 -0.58 9.45
C PHE A 79 14.16 -1.49 9.42
N GLU A 80 13.31 -1.32 8.44
CA GLU A 80 12.08 -2.05 8.27
C GLU A 80 11.90 -2.45 6.82
N ASN A 81 11.69 -3.74 6.58
CA ASN A 81 11.46 -4.21 5.22
C ASN A 81 10.64 -5.50 5.18
N TYR A 82 9.69 -5.57 4.25
CA TYR A 82 8.92 -6.78 3.97
C TYR A 82 9.82 -7.97 3.58
N ILE A 83 10.79 -7.75 2.68
CA ILE A 83 11.72 -8.80 2.23
C ILE A 83 13.16 -8.35 2.53
N LEU A 84 13.86 -9.20 3.28
CA LEU A 84 15.29 -9.11 3.53
C LEU A 84 15.93 -10.48 3.27
N ARG A 85 16.61 -10.62 2.13
CA ARG A 85 17.20 -11.90 1.66
C ARG A 85 18.58 -12.17 2.29
N ASP A 86 18.93 -13.45 2.47
CA ASP A 86 20.34 -13.86 2.72
C ASP A 86 21.09 -14.06 1.38
N ASP A 87 21.14 -13.00 0.57
CA ASP A 87 21.89 -12.95 -0.69
C ASP A 87 23.01 -11.91 -0.63
N ARG A 88 23.64 -11.59 -1.77
CA ARG A 88 24.72 -10.60 -1.81
C ARG A 88 24.26 -9.23 -1.29
N ILE A 89 23.07 -8.78 -1.70
CA ILE A 89 22.55 -7.45 -1.35
C ILE A 89 22.14 -7.42 0.11
N GLY A 90 21.36 -8.40 0.58
CA GLY A 90 20.97 -8.44 1.98
C GLY A 90 22.15 -8.60 2.94
N ARG A 91 23.22 -9.31 2.54
CA ARG A 91 24.46 -9.35 3.33
C ARG A 91 25.16 -7.99 3.45
N VAL A 92 25.11 -7.14 2.42
CA VAL A 92 25.64 -5.75 2.53
C VAL A 92 24.89 -4.98 3.62
N PHE A 93 23.56 -5.01 3.60
CA PHE A 93 22.75 -4.36 4.63
C PHE A 93 22.97 -4.94 6.02
N ARG A 94 23.02 -6.28 6.13
CA ARG A 94 23.36 -6.96 7.39
C ARG A 94 24.69 -6.47 7.94
N ASP A 95 25.72 -6.43 7.11
CA ASP A 95 27.08 -6.10 7.54
C ASP A 95 27.19 -4.63 7.97
N ALA A 96 26.54 -3.70 7.25
CA ALA A 96 26.45 -2.29 7.62
C ALA A 96 25.73 -2.08 8.97
N LEU A 97 24.56 -2.71 9.14
CA LEU A 97 23.78 -2.63 10.38
C LEU A 97 24.51 -3.27 11.58
N VAL A 98 25.18 -4.40 11.35
CA VAL A 98 26.03 -5.08 12.35
C VAL A 98 27.22 -4.22 12.74
N ALA A 99 27.88 -3.57 11.78
CA ALA A 99 29.00 -2.67 12.04
C ALA A 99 28.56 -1.51 12.95
N LYS A 100 27.40 -0.90 12.68
CA LYS A 100 26.85 0.18 13.51
C LYS A 100 26.50 -0.27 14.93
N ALA A 101 25.87 -1.42 15.08
CA ALA A 101 25.58 -1.96 16.40
C ALA A 101 26.86 -2.23 17.22
N ARG A 102 27.92 -2.72 16.57
CA ARG A 102 29.23 -2.91 17.21
C ARG A 102 29.94 -1.61 17.60
N GLN A 103 29.62 -0.51 16.93
CA GLN A 103 30.07 0.84 17.31
C GLN A 103 29.27 1.41 18.51
N GLY A 104 28.29 0.66 19.04
CA GLY A 104 27.43 1.11 20.13
C GLY A 104 26.21 1.93 19.68
N ILE A 105 26.01 2.10 18.37
CA ILE A 105 24.82 2.77 17.83
C ILE A 105 23.61 1.85 17.99
N PRO A 106 22.50 2.28 18.62
CA PRO A 106 21.26 1.53 18.67
C PRO A 106 20.74 1.20 17.27
N VAL A 107 20.68 -0.09 16.92
CA VAL A 107 20.12 -0.57 15.66
C VAL A 107 18.88 -1.43 15.93
N ARG A 108 17.78 -1.11 15.25
CA ARG A 108 16.51 -1.84 15.31
C ARG A 108 16.11 -2.31 13.93
N VAL A 109 15.78 -3.58 13.82
CA VAL A 109 15.33 -4.22 12.57
C VAL A 109 13.95 -4.82 12.78
N VAL A 110 13.00 -4.40 11.95
CA VAL A 110 11.70 -5.06 11.78
C VAL A 110 11.69 -5.76 10.42
N TYR A 111 11.24 -7.00 10.41
CA TYR A 111 11.04 -7.73 9.17
C TYR A 111 9.69 -8.45 9.19
N ASP A 112 9.07 -8.57 8.02
CA ASP A 112 7.85 -9.35 7.89
C ASP A 112 8.14 -10.86 7.90
N TRP A 113 7.47 -11.60 8.78
CA TRP A 113 7.70 -13.05 8.88
C TRP A 113 7.37 -13.79 7.58
N MET A 114 6.32 -13.39 6.86
CA MET A 114 5.90 -14.03 5.63
C MET A 114 6.84 -13.65 4.47
N GLY A 115 7.18 -12.36 4.34
CA GLY A 115 8.13 -11.91 3.31
C GLY A 115 9.52 -12.54 3.48
N CYS A 116 9.95 -12.75 4.73
CA CYS A 116 11.25 -13.35 5.06
C CYS A 116 11.19 -14.83 5.46
N TRP A 117 10.12 -15.56 5.10
CA TRP A 117 9.94 -16.96 5.50
C TRP A 117 11.09 -17.88 5.07
N ALA A 118 11.72 -17.58 3.92
CA ALA A 118 12.86 -18.29 3.37
C ALA A 118 14.22 -17.81 3.91
N THR A 119 14.26 -16.71 4.68
CA THR A 119 15.49 -16.16 5.24
C THR A 119 15.93 -16.99 6.45
N PRO A 120 17.10 -17.64 6.40
CA PRO A 120 17.47 -18.66 7.36
C PRO A 120 17.80 -18.08 8.74
N ARG A 121 17.55 -18.85 9.80
CA ARG A 121 17.81 -18.43 11.20
C ARG A 121 19.23 -17.93 11.46
N ARG A 122 20.23 -18.44 10.72
CA ARG A 122 21.63 -18.01 10.83
C ARG A 122 21.82 -16.53 10.45
N TYR A 123 21.04 -16.03 9.50
CA TYR A 123 21.09 -14.64 9.07
C TYR A 123 20.72 -13.70 10.22
N TRP A 124 19.60 -14.01 10.90
CA TRP A 124 19.14 -13.29 12.09
C TRP A 124 19.98 -13.52 13.35
N LYS A 125 20.79 -14.58 13.39
CA LYS A 125 21.70 -14.86 14.49
C LYS A 125 22.83 -13.82 14.52
N THR A 126 23.41 -13.50 13.35
CA THR A 126 24.47 -12.49 13.21
C THR A 126 24.05 -11.12 13.74
N PHE A 127 22.81 -10.69 13.44
CA PHE A 127 22.26 -9.45 13.98
C PHE A 127 22.23 -9.44 15.52
N ARG A 128 21.67 -10.49 16.12
CA ARG A 128 21.51 -10.59 17.58
C ARG A 128 22.85 -10.66 18.31
N GLU A 129 23.82 -11.40 17.77
CA GLU A 129 25.18 -11.49 18.33
C GLU A 129 25.93 -10.15 18.28
N ALA A 130 25.58 -9.27 17.33
CA ALA A 130 26.15 -7.93 17.22
C ALA A 130 25.44 -6.87 18.09
N GLY A 131 24.38 -7.23 18.82
CA GLY A 131 23.59 -6.30 19.62
C GLY A 131 22.45 -5.60 18.86
N VAL A 132 22.16 -6.00 17.62
CA VAL A 132 21.01 -5.47 16.88
C VAL A 132 19.70 -6.02 17.45
N GLN A 133 18.75 -5.14 17.73
CA GLN A 133 17.42 -5.52 18.20
C GLN A 133 16.56 -5.91 16.99
N VAL A 134 16.15 -7.17 16.90
CA VAL A 134 15.39 -7.68 15.74
C VAL A 134 14.01 -8.15 16.19
N ARG A 135 12.95 -7.69 15.51
CA ARG A 135 11.57 -8.16 15.70
C ARG A 135 10.97 -8.65 14.38
N ALA A 136 10.23 -9.76 14.48
CA ALA A 136 9.49 -10.34 13.36
C ALA A 136 8.03 -9.90 13.45
N PHE A 137 7.55 -9.23 12.41
CA PHE A 137 6.15 -8.80 12.34
C PHE A 137 5.23 -10.00 12.11
N ASN A 138 4.14 -10.09 12.87
CA ASN A 138 3.06 -11.09 12.79
C ASN A 138 3.50 -12.52 12.40
N ARG A 139 4.46 -13.07 13.17
CA ARG A 139 4.80 -14.49 13.12
C ARG A 139 3.58 -15.33 13.54
N PRO A 140 3.30 -16.48 12.90
CA PRO A 140 2.19 -17.35 13.28
C PRO A 140 2.21 -17.66 14.78
N ASN A 141 1.11 -17.34 15.45
CA ASN A 141 0.97 -17.42 16.89
C ASN A 141 -0.44 -17.89 17.24
N ILE A 142 -0.55 -18.85 18.15
CA ILE A 142 -1.84 -19.39 18.62
C ILE A 142 -2.67 -18.29 19.33
N ARG A 143 -2.00 -17.29 19.93
CA ARG A 143 -2.67 -16.16 20.61
C ARG A 143 -3.25 -15.13 19.66
N ASP A 144 -2.76 -15.07 18.42
CA ASP A 144 -3.30 -14.20 17.37
C ASP A 144 -3.33 -14.96 16.03
N PRO A 145 -4.33 -15.85 15.85
CA PRO A 145 -4.43 -16.71 14.68
C PRO A 145 -4.68 -15.94 13.38
N LEU A 146 -5.33 -14.77 13.46
CA LEU A 146 -5.69 -13.94 12.32
C LEU A 146 -4.60 -12.91 11.98
N GLY A 147 -3.63 -12.69 12.87
CA GLY A 147 -2.50 -11.79 12.63
C GLY A 147 -1.71 -12.13 11.36
N ILE A 148 -1.70 -13.40 10.93
CA ILE A 148 -1.05 -13.80 9.67
C ILE A 148 -1.66 -13.11 8.43
N LEU A 149 -2.92 -12.67 8.51
CA LEU A 149 -3.62 -11.96 7.43
C LEU A 149 -3.18 -10.50 7.29
N GLN A 150 -2.56 -9.94 8.32
CA GLN A 150 -2.01 -8.58 8.30
C GLN A 150 -0.50 -8.65 8.14
N ARG A 151 0.04 -7.93 7.16
CA ARG A 151 1.48 -7.91 6.89
C ARG A 151 2.06 -6.52 7.03
N ASP A 152 3.31 -6.48 7.48
CA ASP A 152 4.11 -5.27 7.42
C ASP A 152 4.75 -5.20 6.04
N HIS A 153 4.08 -4.47 5.16
CA HIS A 153 4.52 -4.31 3.79
C HIS A 153 5.31 -3.00 3.61
N ARG A 154 5.75 -2.36 4.70
CA ARG A 154 6.57 -1.15 4.66
C ARG A 154 8.01 -1.45 4.22
N LYS A 155 8.64 -0.44 3.62
CA LYS A 155 10.08 -0.41 3.32
C LYS A 155 10.55 0.95 3.77
N LEU A 156 11.10 0.97 4.98
CA LEU A 156 11.42 2.18 5.70
C LEU A 156 12.81 2.04 6.33
N VAL A 157 13.67 3.01 6.06
CA VAL A 157 14.95 3.14 6.77
C VAL A 157 15.00 4.54 7.36
N CYS A 158 15.18 4.66 8.68
CA CYS A 158 15.37 5.94 9.36
C CYS A 158 16.74 5.98 10.00
N VAL A 159 17.46 7.08 9.77
CA VAL A 159 18.78 7.34 10.36
C VAL A 159 18.71 8.63 11.16
N ASP A 160 18.98 8.53 12.46
CA ASP A 160 19.06 9.62 13.43
C ASP A 160 17.83 10.55 13.53
N GLY A 161 16.71 10.16 12.89
CA GLY A 161 15.54 11.01 12.67
C GLY A 161 15.77 12.20 11.76
N ARG A 162 16.88 12.20 11.00
CA ARG A 162 17.27 13.25 10.06
C ARG A 162 17.05 12.85 8.61
N VAL A 163 17.29 11.58 8.31
CA VAL A 163 17.15 10.99 6.97
C VAL A 163 16.20 9.80 7.05
N ALA A 164 15.30 9.70 6.09
CA ALA A 164 14.46 8.53 5.90
C ALA A 164 14.38 8.11 4.44
N PHE A 165 14.27 6.81 4.20
CA PHE A 165 14.02 6.24 2.87
C PHE A 165 12.69 5.50 2.88
N VAL A 166 11.84 5.79 1.89
CA VAL A 166 10.51 5.18 1.73
C VAL A 166 10.29 4.80 0.28
N GLY A 167 9.73 3.62 -0.01
CA GLY A 167 9.43 3.24 -1.39
C GLY A 167 8.98 1.79 -1.55
N GLY A 168 9.11 1.27 -2.78
CA GLY A 168 8.81 -0.13 -3.09
C GLY A 168 9.97 -1.11 -2.92
N PHE A 169 11.20 -0.60 -2.76
CA PHE A 169 12.44 -1.40 -2.74
C PHE A 169 12.53 -2.35 -1.54
N CYS A 170 12.37 -3.64 -1.82
CA CYS A 170 12.80 -4.67 -0.88
C CYS A 170 14.31 -4.93 -1.00
N VAL A 171 14.90 -5.57 0.02
CA VAL A 171 16.33 -5.90 -0.02
C VAL A 171 16.54 -7.33 -0.51
N GLY A 172 16.94 -7.43 -1.78
CA GLY A 172 17.29 -8.66 -2.47
C GLY A 172 17.96 -8.41 -3.82
N GLN A 173 18.59 -9.45 -4.37
CA GLN A 173 19.28 -9.43 -5.67
C GLN A 173 18.34 -9.01 -6.80
N GLU A 174 17.04 -9.31 -6.70
CA GLU A 174 16.03 -8.99 -7.71
C GLU A 174 15.94 -7.48 -7.97
N TRP A 175 16.10 -6.64 -6.94
CA TRP A 175 16.08 -5.17 -7.06
C TRP A 175 17.41 -4.57 -7.52
N ALA A 176 18.53 -5.21 -7.19
CA ALA A 176 19.85 -4.75 -7.63
C ALA A 176 20.22 -5.22 -9.04
N GLY A 177 19.59 -6.30 -9.52
CA GLY A 177 19.98 -7.00 -10.73
C GLY A 177 21.27 -7.80 -10.55
N SER A 178 21.61 -8.60 -11.55
CA SER A 178 22.85 -9.38 -11.66
C SER A 178 23.42 -9.24 -13.07
N ALA A 179 24.55 -9.88 -13.35
CA ALA A 179 25.15 -9.84 -14.69
C ALA A 179 24.24 -10.46 -15.77
N ASP A 180 23.38 -11.40 -15.36
CA ASP A 180 22.46 -12.16 -16.21
C ASP A 180 21.00 -11.66 -16.15
N GLN A 181 20.62 -10.90 -15.12
CA GLN A 181 19.24 -10.45 -14.93
C GLN A 181 19.17 -8.94 -14.65
N PRO A 182 18.42 -8.16 -15.45
CA PRO A 182 18.21 -6.75 -15.16
C PRO A 182 17.47 -6.55 -13.82
N PRO A 183 17.72 -5.45 -13.11
CA PRO A 183 17.04 -5.13 -11.87
C PRO A 183 15.54 -4.97 -12.08
N TRP A 184 14.76 -5.28 -11.04
CA TRP A 184 13.36 -4.87 -10.97
C TRP A 184 13.27 -3.34 -10.97
N ARG A 185 12.35 -2.80 -11.77
CA ARG A 185 12.10 -1.36 -11.85
C ARG A 185 11.23 -0.95 -10.68
N ASP A 186 11.76 -0.17 -9.75
CA ASP A 186 11.04 0.28 -8.55
C ASP A 186 11.33 1.76 -8.27
N THR A 187 10.53 2.40 -7.43
CA THR A 187 10.67 3.82 -7.08
C THR A 187 10.57 4.01 -5.57
N GLY A 188 11.41 4.90 -5.05
CA GLY A 188 11.46 5.33 -3.66
C GLY A 188 11.83 6.80 -3.56
N VAL A 189 11.93 7.28 -2.33
CA VAL A 189 12.33 8.64 -1.98
C VAL A 189 13.32 8.62 -0.83
N GLU A 190 14.31 9.49 -0.92
CA GLU A 190 15.16 9.91 0.18
C GLU A 190 14.62 11.23 0.73
N ILE A 191 14.42 11.28 2.05
CA ILE A 191 13.73 12.36 2.74
C ILE A 191 14.67 12.95 3.78
N HIS A 192 14.86 14.26 3.73
CA HIS A 192 15.52 15.04 4.78
C HIS A 192 14.54 16.06 5.36
N GLY A 193 14.55 16.23 6.68
CA GLY A 193 13.74 17.23 7.37
C GLY A 193 12.58 16.64 8.19
N PRO A 194 11.55 17.43 8.53
CA PRO A 194 10.45 17.00 9.41
C PRO A 194 9.73 15.72 8.99
N ALA A 195 9.61 15.43 7.70
CA ALA A 195 9.04 14.18 7.19
C ALA A 195 9.89 12.95 7.53
N ALA A 196 11.21 13.08 7.65
CA ALA A 196 12.06 11.98 8.12
C ALA A 196 11.84 11.68 9.60
N ALA A 197 11.69 12.72 10.44
CA ALA A 197 11.31 12.56 11.83
C ALA A 197 9.92 11.91 11.97
N ALA A 198 8.96 12.29 11.12
CA ALA A 198 7.64 11.67 11.12
C ALA A 198 7.71 10.18 10.74
N ALA A 199 8.60 9.82 9.80
CA ALA A 199 8.84 8.44 9.41
C ALA A 199 9.45 7.63 10.58
N THR A 200 10.38 8.21 11.35
CA THR A 200 10.89 7.60 12.60
C THR A 200 9.78 7.33 13.60
N ARG A 201 8.82 8.25 13.78
CA ARG A 201 7.63 8.02 14.61
C ARG A 201 6.76 6.88 14.09
N ALA A 202 6.59 6.78 12.77
CA ALA A 202 5.86 5.69 12.13
C ALA A 202 6.54 4.33 12.35
N PHE A 203 7.88 4.28 12.33
CA PHE A 203 8.63 3.09 12.75
C PHE A 203 8.36 2.76 14.22
N GLY A 204 8.45 3.76 15.12
CA GLY A 204 8.21 3.60 16.55
C GLY A 204 6.84 3.00 16.88
N ARG A 205 5.79 3.35 16.11
CA ARG A 205 4.44 2.78 16.26
C ARG A 205 4.40 1.28 15.98
N VAL A 206 4.93 0.82 14.85
CA VAL A 206 5.00 -0.62 14.55
C VAL A 206 5.91 -1.33 15.53
N TRP A 207 7.02 -0.72 15.93
CA TRP A 207 7.89 -1.27 16.96
C TRP A 207 7.13 -1.55 18.26
N ALA A 208 6.35 -0.58 18.75
CA ALA A 208 5.52 -0.72 19.94
C ALA A 208 4.33 -1.69 19.78
N GLU A 209 3.83 -1.88 18.56
CA GLU A 209 2.77 -2.87 18.30
C GLU A 209 3.28 -4.31 18.50
N ILE A 210 4.53 -4.58 18.13
CA ILE A 210 5.11 -5.94 18.15
C ILE A 210 6.02 -6.23 19.36
N GLY A 211 6.00 -5.36 20.37
CA GLY A 211 6.74 -5.55 21.63
C GLY A 211 6.87 -4.25 22.42
N ASP A 212 7.81 -4.18 23.36
CA ASP A 212 7.97 -2.97 24.19
C ASP A 212 8.30 -1.73 23.35
N PRO A 213 7.75 -0.55 23.70
CA PRO A 213 8.00 0.68 22.98
C PRO A 213 9.47 1.09 23.03
N MET A 214 9.87 1.93 22.08
CA MET A 214 11.21 2.50 22.03
C MET A 214 11.43 3.50 23.18
N PRO A 215 12.66 3.64 23.71
CA PRO A 215 13.01 4.74 24.61
C PRO A 215 12.66 6.13 24.04
N ILE A 216 12.18 7.03 24.91
CA ILE A 216 11.66 8.36 24.53
C ILE A 216 12.75 9.26 23.94
N ASP A 217 14.01 9.12 24.39
CA ASP A 217 15.17 9.88 23.90
C ASP A 217 15.53 9.58 22.43
N LEU A 218 15.00 8.48 21.90
CA LEU A 218 15.13 8.08 20.50
C LEU A 218 13.89 8.45 19.69
N ASP A 219 12.79 8.89 20.32
CA ASP A 219 11.66 9.52 19.62
C ASP A 219 12.07 10.92 19.14
N VAL A 220 11.66 11.27 17.93
CA VAL A 220 12.01 12.55 17.30
C VAL A 220 10.74 13.28 16.94
N ASP A 221 10.61 14.51 17.41
CA ASP A 221 9.43 15.32 17.15
C ASP A 221 9.54 16.06 15.80
N PRO A 222 8.67 15.76 14.81
CA PRO A 222 8.65 16.46 13.52
C PRO A 222 8.46 17.97 13.67
N ALA A 223 7.77 18.43 14.72
CA ALA A 223 7.56 19.85 14.95
C ALA A 223 8.85 20.61 15.32
N THR A 224 9.84 19.92 15.89
CA THR A 224 11.13 20.50 16.28
C THR A 224 12.31 20.03 15.42
N ALA A 225 12.04 19.13 14.46
CA ALA A 225 13.06 18.61 13.56
C ALA A 225 13.65 19.72 12.67
N PRO A 226 14.97 19.72 12.41
CA PRO A 226 15.60 20.68 11.52
C PRO A 226 15.01 20.64 10.11
N ARG A 227 14.81 21.81 9.51
CA ARG A 227 14.39 21.92 8.10
C ARG A 227 15.57 21.67 7.18
N ALA A 228 15.31 20.99 6.05
CA ALA A 228 16.32 20.64 5.05
C ALA A 228 16.01 21.16 3.63
N GLY A 229 14.80 21.72 3.43
CA GLY A 229 14.35 22.27 2.15
C GLY A 229 13.05 23.04 2.32
N SER A 230 12.20 23.05 1.28
CA SER A 230 10.93 23.77 1.25
C SER A 230 9.73 22.92 0.82
N MET A 231 9.92 21.63 0.51
CA MET A 231 8.86 20.79 -0.04
C MET A 231 7.82 20.44 1.03
N PRO A 232 6.52 20.75 0.82
CA PRO A 232 5.43 20.25 1.64
C PRO A 232 5.19 18.77 1.38
N ALA A 233 5.08 17.99 2.47
CA ALA A 233 4.86 16.55 2.38
C ALA A 233 3.83 16.04 3.41
N TRP A 234 3.24 14.89 3.11
CA TRP A 234 2.38 14.13 4.01
C TRP A 234 2.91 12.71 4.12
N LEU A 235 3.12 12.25 5.34
CA LEU A 235 3.42 10.84 5.60
C LEU A 235 2.11 10.07 5.73
N ILE A 236 1.84 9.20 4.77
CA ILE A 236 0.58 8.46 4.66
C ILE A 236 0.82 7.05 5.18
N GLU A 237 0.43 6.80 6.42
CA GLU A 237 0.51 5.47 7.02
C GLU A 237 -0.72 4.65 6.64
N GLY A 238 -0.52 3.51 5.99
CA GLY A 238 -1.52 2.45 5.91
C GLY A 238 -1.47 1.64 7.20
N GLU A 239 -2.62 1.51 7.86
CA GLU A 239 -2.77 0.70 9.07
C GLU A 239 -4.01 -0.19 8.89
N PRO A 240 -4.03 -1.41 9.44
CA PRO A 240 -5.23 -2.24 9.43
C PRO A 240 -6.44 -1.47 9.98
N ASN A 241 -7.57 -1.57 9.28
CA ASN A 241 -8.82 -0.87 9.61
C ASN A 241 -8.78 0.67 9.46
N ARG A 242 -7.73 1.24 8.86
CA ARG A 242 -7.67 2.65 8.47
C ARG A 242 -7.61 2.77 6.96
N THR A 243 -8.43 3.64 6.39
CA THR A 243 -8.54 3.82 4.93
C THR A 243 -7.75 5.03 4.41
N ARG A 244 -6.65 5.42 5.07
CA ARG A 244 -5.91 6.66 4.77
C ARG A 244 -5.38 6.71 3.33
N VAL A 245 -4.72 5.64 2.90
CA VAL A 245 -4.19 5.51 1.53
C VAL A 245 -5.33 5.52 0.51
N PHE A 246 -6.36 4.71 0.75
CA PHE A 246 -7.57 4.65 -0.07
C PHE A 246 -8.23 6.03 -0.24
N ARG A 247 -8.50 6.74 0.86
CA ARG A 247 -9.11 8.08 0.84
C ARG A 247 -8.24 9.11 0.12
N THR A 248 -6.92 8.99 0.27
CA THR A 248 -5.96 9.87 -0.41
C THR A 248 -6.05 9.69 -1.92
N LEU A 249 -6.04 8.46 -2.41
CA LEU A 249 -6.16 8.16 -3.84
C LEU A 249 -7.52 8.60 -4.39
N SER A 250 -8.62 8.35 -3.68
CA SER A 250 -9.94 8.83 -4.07
C SER A 250 -10.02 10.36 -4.13
N LEU A 251 -9.43 11.06 -3.16
CA LEU A 251 -9.38 12.52 -3.14
C LEU A 251 -8.55 13.07 -4.30
N VAL A 252 -7.38 12.48 -4.58
CA VAL A 252 -6.52 12.91 -5.69
C VAL A 252 -7.21 12.67 -7.03
N ALA A 253 -7.85 11.51 -7.21
CA ALA A 253 -8.66 11.25 -8.41
C ALA A 253 -9.75 12.31 -8.58
N ALA A 254 -10.55 12.56 -7.52
CA ALA A 254 -11.59 13.57 -7.57
C ALA A 254 -11.08 15.01 -7.77
N HIS A 255 -9.81 15.30 -7.44
CA HIS A 255 -9.22 16.62 -7.57
C HIS A 255 -8.48 16.85 -8.89
N ALA A 256 -7.99 15.78 -9.54
CA ALA A 256 -7.20 15.88 -10.77
C ALA A 256 -7.97 16.62 -11.86
N ARG A 257 -7.30 17.57 -12.53
CA ARG A 257 -7.90 18.47 -13.51
C ARG A 257 -7.58 18.12 -14.95
N ARG A 258 -6.34 17.71 -15.22
CA ARG A 258 -5.88 17.38 -16.59
C ARG A 258 -5.23 16.02 -16.67
N ARG A 259 -4.50 15.57 -15.65
CA ARG A 259 -3.82 14.27 -15.71
C ARG A 259 -3.67 13.61 -14.35
N LEU A 260 -3.80 12.28 -14.35
CA LEU A 260 -3.54 11.40 -13.22
C LEU A 260 -2.88 10.11 -13.71
N TRP A 261 -1.60 9.93 -13.43
CA TRP A 261 -0.85 8.75 -13.86
C TRP A 261 -0.42 7.91 -12.67
N ILE A 262 -0.62 6.60 -12.78
CA ILE A 262 -0.42 5.65 -11.68
C ILE A 262 0.42 4.48 -12.19
N THR A 263 1.44 4.10 -11.43
CA THR A 263 2.16 2.83 -11.61
C THR A 263 1.90 1.94 -10.40
N ASP A 264 1.48 0.70 -10.63
CA ASP A 264 1.25 -0.26 -9.56
C ASP A 264 1.49 -1.71 -10.03
N PRO A 265 2.23 -2.55 -9.28
CA PRO A 265 2.51 -3.92 -9.71
C PRO A 265 1.32 -4.87 -9.62
N TYR A 266 0.39 -4.61 -8.71
CA TYR A 266 -0.67 -5.54 -8.36
C TYR A 266 -2.02 -4.82 -8.38
N PHE A 267 -2.27 -4.13 -9.48
CA PHE A 267 -3.46 -3.32 -9.68
C PHE A 267 -4.71 -4.22 -9.70
N VAL A 268 -5.37 -4.30 -8.55
CA VAL A 268 -6.65 -4.98 -8.32
C VAL A 268 -7.47 -4.04 -7.44
N ALA A 269 -7.63 -2.82 -7.94
CA ALA A 269 -8.12 -1.70 -7.16
C ALA A 269 -9.55 -1.97 -6.67
N PRO A 270 -9.85 -1.76 -5.37
CA PRO A 270 -11.20 -1.84 -4.85
C PRO A 270 -12.15 -0.96 -5.66
N ARG A 271 -13.41 -1.41 -5.79
CA ARG A 271 -14.41 -0.76 -6.64
C ARG A 271 -14.48 0.77 -6.51
N PRO A 272 -14.46 1.37 -5.30
CA PRO A 272 -14.54 2.82 -5.20
C PRO A 272 -13.31 3.57 -5.76
N VAL A 273 -12.12 2.96 -5.71
CA VAL A 273 -10.92 3.55 -6.34
C VAL A 273 -11.06 3.49 -7.85
N SER A 274 -11.47 2.33 -8.38
CA SER A 274 -11.73 2.16 -9.82
C SER A 274 -12.80 3.13 -10.33
N GLU A 275 -13.88 3.33 -9.57
CA GLU A 275 -14.94 4.31 -9.90
C GLU A 275 -14.44 5.75 -9.85
N ALA A 276 -13.59 6.11 -8.88
CA ALA A 276 -13.00 7.45 -8.83
C ALA A 276 -12.10 7.72 -10.04
N LEU A 277 -11.27 6.75 -10.44
CA LEU A 277 -10.44 6.84 -11.65
C LEU A 277 -11.30 6.95 -12.92
N ALA A 278 -12.33 6.11 -13.04
CA ALA A 278 -13.28 6.13 -14.15
C ALA A 278 -14.04 7.47 -14.23
N ALA A 279 -14.52 8.01 -13.10
CA ALA A 279 -15.21 9.30 -13.05
C ALA A 279 -14.29 10.45 -13.47
N SER A 280 -13.01 10.40 -13.07
CA SER A 280 -12.01 11.40 -13.48
C SER A 280 -11.79 11.35 -14.99
N ALA A 281 -11.61 10.15 -15.56
CA ALA A 281 -11.47 9.97 -17.00
C ALA A 281 -12.71 10.42 -17.78
N ALA A 282 -13.91 10.11 -17.28
CA ALA A 282 -15.16 10.58 -17.86
C ALA A 282 -15.32 12.11 -17.82
N ALA A 283 -14.69 12.77 -16.85
CA ALA A 283 -14.61 14.24 -16.77
C ALA A 283 -13.53 14.85 -17.69
N GLY A 284 -12.84 14.05 -18.50
CA GLY A 284 -11.84 14.51 -19.47
C GLY A 284 -10.40 14.57 -18.93
N VAL A 285 -10.15 14.05 -17.73
CA VAL A 285 -8.79 13.90 -17.18
C VAL A 285 -8.07 12.78 -17.93
N ASP A 286 -6.81 12.99 -18.31
CA ASP A 286 -5.94 11.95 -18.85
C ASP A 286 -5.49 11.00 -17.72
N VAL A 287 -6.29 9.95 -17.50
CA VAL A 287 -6.02 8.93 -16.48
C VAL A 287 -5.30 7.75 -17.11
N ARG A 288 -4.10 7.45 -16.59
CA ARG A 288 -3.25 6.37 -17.09
C ARG A 288 -2.80 5.46 -15.97
N VAL A 289 -2.83 4.16 -16.23
CA VAL A 289 -2.40 3.13 -15.28
C VAL A 289 -1.38 2.24 -15.96
N LEU A 290 -0.19 2.16 -15.37
CA LEU A 290 0.92 1.32 -15.80
C LEU A 290 1.07 0.14 -14.82
N VAL A 291 1.11 -1.07 -15.38
CA VAL A 291 1.20 -2.34 -14.64
C VAL A 291 2.24 -3.25 -15.29
N PRO A 292 2.76 -4.27 -14.59
CA PRO A 292 3.67 -5.25 -15.18
C PRO A 292 2.96 -6.19 -16.17
N ALA A 293 3.57 -6.44 -17.32
CA ALA A 293 3.18 -7.55 -18.21
C ALA A 293 3.55 -8.91 -17.59
N HIS A 294 4.69 -8.96 -16.89
CA HIS A 294 5.22 -10.15 -16.22
C HIS A 294 5.21 -9.93 -14.71
N ASN A 295 4.51 -10.82 -13.99
CA ASN A 295 4.45 -10.79 -12.53
C ASN A 295 5.25 -11.95 -11.93
N ASN A 296 5.92 -11.68 -10.81
CA ASN A 296 6.52 -12.73 -9.95
C ASN A 296 5.49 -13.78 -9.51
N TRP A 297 4.21 -13.40 -9.42
CA TRP A 297 3.07 -14.28 -9.20
C TRP A 297 2.17 -14.29 -10.45
N PRO A 298 2.26 -15.32 -11.32
CA PRO A 298 1.56 -15.35 -12.61
C PRO A 298 0.03 -15.19 -12.50
N TRP A 299 -0.55 -15.56 -11.36
CA TRP A 299 -1.99 -15.47 -11.13
C TRP A 299 -2.49 -14.05 -10.84
N VAL A 300 -1.62 -13.16 -10.35
CA VAL A 300 -1.98 -11.77 -10.06
C VAL A 300 -2.21 -10.99 -11.35
N GLY A 301 -1.36 -11.17 -12.37
CA GLY A 301 -1.57 -10.52 -13.68
C GLY A 301 -2.90 -10.92 -14.32
N SER A 302 -3.31 -12.18 -14.14
CA SER A 302 -4.64 -12.66 -14.51
C SER A 302 -5.77 -11.92 -13.78
N LEU A 303 -5.64 -11.70 -12.48
CA LEU A 303 -6.64 -11.02 -11.68
C LEU A 303 -6.75 -9.53 -12.06
N SER A 304 -5.60 -8.86 -12.26
CA SER A 304 -5.53 -7.47 -12.71
C SER A 304 -6.29 -7.25 -14.02
N ARG A 305 -6.05 -8.11 -15.03
CA ARG A 305 -6.76 -8.04 -16.33
C ARG A 305 -8.28 -8.16 -16.22
N GLY A 306 -8.80 -8.84 -15.19
CA GLY A 306 -10.24 -8.92 -14.93
C GLY A 306 -10.88 -7.55 -14.64
N GLY A 307 -10.14 -6.62 -14.04
CA GLY A 307 -10.60 -5.26 -13.76
C GLY A 307 -10.43 -4.27 -14.91
N TYR A 308 -9.65 -4.61 -15.95
CA TYR A 308 -9.27 -3.67 -17.00
C TYR A 308 -10.44 -3.20 -17.84
N ARG A 309 -11.38 -4.10 -18.16
CA ARG A 309 -12.53 -3.78 -19.01
C ARG A 309 -13.29 -2.55 -18.49
N PHE A 310 -13.64 -2.54 -17.21
CA PHE A 310 -14.39 -1.44 -16.61
C PHE A 310 -13.65 -0.11 -16.76
N LEU A 311 -12.33 -0.10 -16.56
CA LEU A 311 -11.51 1.10 -16.67
C LEU A 311 -11.42 1.59 -18.13
N LEU A 312 -11.11 0.69 -19.07
CA LEU A 312 -11.04 0.99 -20.50
C LEU A 312 -12.39 1.50 -21.05
N GLU A 313 -13.50 0.91 -20.62
CA GLU A 313 -14.85 1.32 -21.00
C GLU A 313 -15.19 2.75 -20.53
N ASN A 314 -14.51 3.25 -19.49
CA ASN A 314 -14.70 4.59 -18.93
C ASN A 314 -13.55 5.56 -19.24
N GLY A 315 -12.69 5.24 -20.22
CA GLY A 315 -11.69 6.16 -20.75
C GLY A 315 -10.36 6.20 -20.01
N VAL A 316 -10.15 5.34 -19.00
CA VAL A 316 -8.83 5.14 -18.41
C VAL A 316 -7.96 4.36 -19.39
N ARG A 317 -6.72 4.81 -19.60
CA ARG A 317 -5.73 4.13 -20.46
C ARG A 317 -4.88 3.18 -19.62
N LEU A 318 -4.68 1.96 -20.11
CA LEU A 318 -3.92 0.92 -19.42
C LEU A 318 -2.72 0.49 -20.24
N PHE A 319 -1.58 0.30 -19.56
CA PHE A 319 -0.32 -0.05 -20.19
C PHE A 319 0.35 -1.18 -19.43
N GLU A 320 0.84 -2.18 -20.16
CA GLU A 320 1.60 -3.30 -19.60
C GLU A 320 3.09 -3.16 -19.94
N TRP A 321 3.91 -2.96 -18.92
CA TRP A 321 5.36 -2.82 -19.01
C TRP A 321 6.04 -4.16 -19.31
N GLN A 322 6.85 -4.20 -20.37
CA GLN A 322 7.37 -5.43 -20.96
C GLN A 322 8.71 -5.91 -20.39
N GLY A 323 9.31 -5.16 -19.47
CA GLY A 323 10.55 -5.58 -18.82
C GLY A 323 10.35 -6.72 -17.79
N PRO A 324 11.39 -7.06 -17.00
CA PRO A 324 11.41 -8.22 -16.10
C PRO A 324 10.31 -8.17 -15.02
N MET A 325 10.24 -7.06 -14.29
CA MET A 325 9.20 -6.73 -13.31
C MET A 325 9.25 -5.22 -13.02
N ILE A 326 8.11 -4.54 -13.04
CA ILE A 326 7.96 -3.19 -12.48
C ILE A 326 7.20 -3.31 -11.15
N HIS A 327 7.82 -2.81 -10.08
CA HIS A 327 7.34 -2.92 -8.70
C HIS A 327 7.14 -1.56 -8.02
N ALA A 328 7.24 -0.46 -8.77
CA ALA A 328 6.94 0.89 -8.30
C ALA A 328 5.47 1.05 -7.90
N LYS A 329 5.20 1.74 -6.78
CA LYS A 329 3.85 2.21 -6.40
C LYS A 329 3.85 3.73 -6.36
N THR A 330 3.52 4.33 -7.49
CA THR A 330 3.59 5.78 -7.66
C THR A 330 2.31 6.33 -8.25
N ALA A 331 1.97 7.57 -7.87
CA ALA A 331 0.92 8.33 -8.52
C ALA A 331 1.40 9.78 -8.72
N VAL A 332 1.02 10.40 -9.83
CA VAL A 332 1.29 11.81 -10.10
C VAL A 332 0.05 12.48 -10.69
N ALA A 333 -0.29 13.66 -10.16
CA ALA A 333 -1.46 14.42 -10.57
C ALA A 333 -1.05 15.83 -10.99
N ASP A 334 -1.51 16.23 -12.18
CA ASP A 334 -1.42 17.59 -12.71
C ASP A 334 -0.02 18.24 -12.71
N GLY A 335 1.05 17.45 -12.62
CA GLY A 335 2.43 17.95 -12.50
C GLY A 335 2.71 18.75 -11.25
N VAL A 336 1.90 18.61 -10.20
CA VAL A 336 2.07 19.36 -8.93
C VAL A 336 2.13 18.46 -7.72
N TRP A 337 1.43 17.31 -7.74
CA TRP A 337 1.41 16.38 -6.62
C TRP A 337 1.92 15.01 -7.05
N GLY A 338 2.81 14.45 -6.23
CA GLY A 338 3.38 13.13 -6.41
C GLY A 338 3.20 12.26 -5.17
N ARG A 339 3.08 10.96 -5.37
CA ARG A 339 3.07 9.94 -4.32
C ARG A 339 4.04 8.84 -4.66
N VAL A 340 4.82 8.43 -3.66
CA VAL A 340 5.75 7.30 -3.71
C VAL A 340 5.65 6.53 -2.41
N GLY A 341 5.62 5.20 -2.45
CA GLY A 341 5.58 4.41 -1.23
C GLY A 341 5.47 2.91 -1.45
N SER A 342 4.92 2.22 -0.45
CA SER A 342 4.83 0.77 -0.40
C SER A 342 3.44 0.22 -0.74
N SER A 343 2.39 1.04 -0.71
CA SER A 343 1.01 0.52 -0.83
C SER A 343 0.67 0.15 -2.27
N ASN A 344 0.25 -1.10 -2.44
CA ASN A 344 -0.31 -1.58 -3.70
C ASN A 344 -1.79 -1.21 -3.82
N LEU A 345 -2.28 -1.07 -5.05
CA LEU A 345 -3.69 -0.83 -5.33
C LEU A 345 -4.50 -2.13 -5.31
N ASN A 346 -4.57 -2.78 -4.14
CA ASN A 346 -5.45 -3.92 -3.88
C ASN A 346 -6.03 -3.87 -2.45
N ALA A 347 -7.12 -4.60 -2.22
CA ALA A 347 -7.86 -4.55 -0.96
C ALA A 347 -7.01 -4.96 0.26
N ALA A 348 -6.12 -5.95 0.12
CA ALA A 348 -5.26 -6.38 1.21
C ALA A 348 -4.31 -5.26 1.65
N SER A 349 -3.67 -4.58 0.70
CA SER A 349 -2.78 -3.45 0.98
C SER A 349 -3.54 -2.23 1.53
N LEU A 350 -4.66 -1.85 0.90
CA LEU A 350 -5.38 -0.62 1.23
C LEU A 350 -6.20 -0.69 2.53
N LEU A 351 -6.50 -1.88 3.03
CA LEU A 351 -7.40 -2.08 4.20
C LEU A 351 -6.79 -2.93 5.32
N GLY A 352 -5.84 -3.82 5.00
CA GLY A 352 -5.41 -4.88 5.90
C GLY A 352 -3.92 -4.88 6.26
N ASN A 353 -3.05 -4.33 5.42
CA ASN A 353 -1.61 -4.30 5.66
C ASN A 353 -1.16 -2.99 6.30
N TRP A 354 0.00 -3.06 6.92
CA TRP A 354 0.76 -1.87 7.28
C TRP A 354 1.55 -1.42 6.05
N GLU A 355 1.37 -0.16 5.68
CA GLU A 355 1.98 0.45 4.51
C GLU A 355 2.50 1.85 4.88
N ILE A 356 3.39 2.39 4.04
CA ILE A 356 3.87 3.74 4.20
C ILE A 356 4.11 4.38 2.84
N ASP A 357 3.53 5.56 2.66
CA ASP A 357 3.73 6.36 1.47
C ASP A 357 4.01 7.81 1.84
N VAL A 358 4.54 8.54 0.87
CA VAL A 358 4.82 9.96 0.98
C VAL A 358 4.08 10.66 -0.14
N GLY A 359 3.17 11.55 0.21
CA GLY A 359 2.60 12.52 -0.73
C GLY A 359 3.41 13.81 -0.69
N VAL A 360 3.76 14.37 -1.84
CA VAL A 360 4.57 15.60 -1.96
C VAL A 360 3.85 16.55 -2.90
N LEU A 361 3.72 17.81 -2.51
CA LEU A 361 3.21 18.88 -3.38
C LEU A 361 4.40 19.72 -3.86
N ASP A 362 4.99 19.32 -4.98
CA ASP A 362 6.16 19.97 -5.57
C ASP A 362 6.19 19.68 -7.08
N ALA A 363 6.29 20.75 -7.89
CA ALA A 363 6.21 20.64 -9.34
C ALA A 363 7.44 19.95 -9.96
N ASP A 364 8.63 20.14 -9.38
CA ASP A 364 9.86 19.55 -9.91
C ASP A 364 9.90 18.04 -9.64
N LEU A 365 9.50 17.60 -8.45
CA LEU A 365 9.38 16.18 -8.13
C LEU A 365 8.25 15.52 -8.93
N ALA A 366 7.09 16.18 -9.05
CA ALA A 366 5.99 15.66 -9.86
C ALA A 366 6.40 15.53 -11.35
N GLY A 367 7.10 16.53 -11.89
CA GLY A 367 7.62 16.46 -13.27
C GLY A 367 8.62 15.33 -13.49
N GLN A 368 9.47 15.03 -12.49
CA GLN A 368 10.36 13.86 -12.54
C GLN A 368 9.58 12.54 -12.53
N LEU A 369 8.51 12.41 -11.71
CA LEU A 369 7.65 11.23 -11.72
C LEU A 369 6.93 11.03 -13.07
N GLU A 370 6.47 12.11 -13.70
CA GLU A 370 5.91 12.07 -15.04
C GLU A 370 6.93 11.63 -16.08
N GLY A 371 8.15 12.16 -15.99
CA GLY A 371 9.26 11.75 -16.85
C GLY A 371 9.58 10.27 -16.71
N LEU A 372 9.65 9.76 -15.47
CA LEU A 372 9.84 8.33 -15.20
C LEU A 372 8.69 7.49 -15.77
N PHE A 373 7.45 7.90 -15.57
CA PHE A 373 6.28 7.20 -16.11
C PHE A 373 6.34 7.07 -17.63
N LEU A 374 6.72 8.16 -18.33
CA LEU A 374 6.85 8.15 -19.78
C LEU A 374 8.05 7.33 -20.28
N ALA A 375 9.16 7.34 -19.54
CA ALA A 375 10.29 6.48 -19.83
C ALA A 375 9.90 5.00 -19.70
N ASP A 376 9.12 4.66 -18.67
CA ASP A 376 8.60 3.31 -18.50
C ASP A 376 7.60 2.95 -19.62
N LEU A 377 6.74 3.89 -20.06
CA LEU A 377 5.84 3.69 -21.20
C LEU A 377 6.54 3.34 -22.50
N ALA A 378 7.76 3.83 -22.74
CA ALA A 378 8.52 3.50 -23.94
C ALA A 378 8.81 1.98 -24.10
N SER A 379 8.74 1.22 -22.99
CA SER A 379 8.86 -0.24 -22.97
C SER A 379 7.54 -0.93 -22.63
N SER A 380 6.40 -0.31 -22.95
CA SER A 380 5.08 -0.82 -22.64
C SER A 380 4.23 -1.09 -23.88
N VAL A 381 3.20 -1.89 -23.69
CA VAL A 381 2.13 -2.13 -24.66
C VAL A 381 0.84 -1.54 -24.11
N GLU A 382 0.14 -0.74 -24.92
CA GLU A 382 -1.17 -0.21 -24.53
C GLU A 382 -2.25 -1.30 -24.69
N ILE A 383 -3.05 -1.51 -23.65
CA ILE A 383 -4.16 -2.45 -23.68
C ILE A 383 -5.43 -1.74 -24.15
N VAL A 384 -6.04 -2.26 -25.22
CA VAL A 384 -7.20 -1.64 -25.89
C VAL A 384 -8.38 -2.61 -26.01
N LEU A 385 -9.59 -2.07 -26.17
CA LEU A 385 -10.79 -2.87 -26.44
C LEU A 385 -10.94 -3.12 -27.96
N PRO A 386 -11.34 -4.33 -28.41
CA PRO A 386 -11.43 -4.67 -29.83
C PRO A 386 -12.37 -3.80 -30.69
N ALA A 387 -13.40 -3.19 -30.07
CA ALA A 387 -14.53 -2.59 -30.77
C ALA A 387 -14.75 -1.09 -30.50
N ARG A 388 -13.88 -0.43 -29.73
CA ARG A 388 -13.97 1.02 -29.47
C ARG A 388 -12.75 1.72 -30.03
N ARG A 389 -13.00 2.71 -30.90
CA ARG A 389 -12.03 3.77 -31.16
C ARG A 389 -11.60 4.33 -29.81
N THR A 390 -10.30 4.39 -29.60
CA THR A 390 -9.64 5.10 -28.50
C THR A 390 -10.41 6.39 -28.21
N PHE A 391 -10.73 6.68 -26.95
CA PHE A 391 -11.12 8.03 -26.58
C PHE A 391 -10.07 8.98 -27.18
N ASP A 392 -10.49 10.03 -27.90
CA ASP A 392 -9.62 11.02 -28.55
C ASP A 392 -8.94 11.93 -27.50
N LEU A 393 -8.26 11.32 -26.52
CA LEU A 393 -7.36 12.03 -25.63
C LEU A 393 -6.05 12.32 -26.39
N PRO A 394 -5.39 13.47 -26.12
CA PRO A 394 -4.14 13.81 -26.78
C PRO A 394 -3.08 12.72 -26.54
N ARG A 395 -2.62 12.08 -27.62
CA ARG A 395 -1.45 11.20 -27.57
C ARG A 395 -0.20 12.04 -27.32
N LEU A 396 0.59 11.68 -26.31
CA LEU A 396 1.86 12.34 -26.05
C LEU A 396 2.89 11.99 -27.13
N PRO A 397 3.93 12.82 -27.34
CA PRO A 397 5.03 12.50 -28.24
C PRO A 397 5.67 11.15 -27.86
N GLY A 398 5.77 10.22 -28.81
CA GLY A 398 6.21 8.83 -28.58
C GLY A 398 5.09 7.80 -28.52
N GLU A 399 3.83 8.21 -28.29
CA GLU A 399 2.67 7.28 -28.20
C GLU A 399 2.01 6.96 -29.54
N ARG A 400 2.33 7.72 -30.60
CA ARG A 400 1.69 7.51 -31.92
C ARG A 400 2.06 6.16 -32.54
N ASP A 401 3.24 5.66 -32.23
CA ASP A 401 3.80 4.41 -32.76
C ASP A 401 3.89 3.30 -31.70
N MET A 402 3.26 3.47 -30.53
CA MET A 402 3.32 2.45 -29.48
C MET A 402 2.53 1.19 -29.86
N PRO A 403 3.07 0.00 -29.50
CA PRO A 403 2.37 -1.25 -29.73
C PRO A 403 1.09 -1.32 -28.88
N THR A 404 0.02 -1.83 -29.48
CA THR A 404 -1.26 -2.07 -28.80
C THR A 404 -1.55 -3.57 -28.73
N ALA A 405 -2.06 -4.04 -27.60
CA ALA A 405 -2.62 -5.38 -27.46
C ALA A 405 -4.10 -5.31 -27.11
N SER A 406 -4.91 -6.18 -27.72
CA SER A 406 -6.32 -6.28 -27.38
C SER A 406 -6.48 -6.95 -26.01
N LEU A 407 -7.37 -6.40 -25.17
CA LEU A 407 -7.77 -7.03 -23.90
C LEU A 407 -8.39 -8.43 -24.15
N GLU A 408 -9.12 -8.59 -25.25
CA GLU A 408 -9.58 -9.90 -25.73
C GLU A 408 -8.65 -10.35 -26.86
N PRO A 409 -7.69 -11.27 -26.63
CA PRO A 409 -6.82 -11.74 -27.71
C PRO A 409 -7.64 -12.42 -28.82
N GLU A 410 -7.12 -12.50 -30.04
CA GLU A 410 -7.80 -13.26 -31.10
C GLU A 410 -7.66 -14.79 -30.84
N GLY A 411 -8.64 -15.58 -31.31
CA GLY A 411 -8.65 -17.05 -31.22
C GLY A 411 -9.30 -17.65 -29.97
N SER A 412 -9.78 -18.89 -30.08
CA SER A 412 -10.39 -19.65 -28.98
C SER A 412 -9.34 -20.12 -27.96
N LEU A 413 -9.71 -20.29 -26.69
CA LEU A 413 -8.81 -20.81 -25.63
C LEU A 413 -8.02 -22.07 -26.04
N PRO A 414 -8.61 -23.06 -26.74
CA PRO A 414 -7.86 -24.19 -27.28
C PRO A 414 -6.78 -23.79 -28.30
N GLN A 415 -7.08 -22.83 -29.19
CA GLN A 415 -6.10 -22.33 -30.17
C GLN A 415 -4.94 -21.59 -29.47
N ARG A 416 -5.22 -20.86 -28.39
CA ARG A 416 -4.20 -20.18 -27.58
C ARG A 416 -3.34 -21.15 -26.78
N LEU A 417 -3.94 -22.16 -26.15
CA LEU A 417 -3.22 -23.24 -25.46
C LEU A 417 -2.30 -23.99 -26.42
N VAL A 418 -2.74 -24.27 -27.65
CA VAL A 418 -1.92 -24.89 -28.70
C VAL A 418 -0.79 -23.97 -29.16
N GLY A 419 -1.02 -22.65 -29.23
CA GLY A 419 0.00 -21.65 -29.54
C GLY A 419 1.08 -21.53 -28.46
N GLU A 420 0.69 -21.44 -27.18
CA GLU A 420 1.61 -21.41 -26.03
C GLU A 420 2.40 -22.73 -25.89
N LEU A 421 1.75 -23.87 -26.14
CA LEU A 421 2.42 -25.18 -26.17
C LEU A 421 3.47 -25.24 -27.29
N ARG A 422 3.19 -24.69 -28.47
CA ARG A 422 4.16 -24.61 -29.59
C ARG A 422 5.35 -23.70 -29.28
N GLN A 423 5.14 -22.56 -28.62
CA GLN A 423 6.24 -21.68 -28.19
C GLN A 423 7.07 -22.27 -27.05
N ARG A 424 6.45 -23.07 -26.17
CA ARG A 424 7.16 -23.80 -25.10
C ARG A 424 7.92 -25.02 -25.59
N THR A 425 7.58 -25.59 -26.75
CA THR A 425 8.35 -26.71 -27.34
C THR A 425 9.65 -26.28 -28.03
N SER A 426 9.86 -24.98 -28.26
CA SER A 426 11.10 -24.43 -28.85
C SER A 426 12.15 -23.93 -27.84
N GLY A 427 11.90 -24.08 -26.53
CA GLY A 427 12.87 -23.75 -25.46
C GLY A 427 12.84 -24.84 -24.39
N GLU A 428 14.00 -25.21 -23.87
CA GLU A 428 14.21 -26.43 -23.07
C GLU A 428 13.33 -26.59 -21.80
N ARG A 429 13.17 -27.87 -21.44
CA ARG A 429 12.26 -28.44 -20.44
C ARG A 429 12.42 -27.87 -19.01
N SER A 430 11.28 -27.58 -18.37
CA SER A 430 11.00 -28.07 -16.99
C SER A 430 9.52 -27.95 -16.61
N GLY A 431 8.94 -29.06 -16.12
CA GLY A 431 8.24 -29.10 -14.82
C GLY A 431 6.76 -28.71 -14.67
N SER A 432 5.90 -29.73 -14.74
CA SER A 432 4.57 -29.89 -14.11
C SER A 432 3.38 -29.01 -14.55
N THR A 433 2.38 -29.70 -15.10
CA THR A 433 1.01 -29.23 -15.35
C THR A 433 0.29 -29.11 -14.00
N GLY A 434 0.29 -27.92 -13.42
CA GLY A 434 -0.46 -27.57 -12.21
C GLY A 434 -1.59 -26.59 -12.52
N TRP A 435 -2.79 -26.90 -12.03
CA TRP A 435 -3.98 -26.06 -12.14
C TRP A 435 -3.72 -24.70 -11.49
N ARG A 436 -4.10 -23.61 -12.17
CA ARG A 436 -3.73 -22.24 -11.75
C ARG A 436 -4.80 -21.69 -10.78
N VAL A 437 -4.40 -21.42 -9.54
CA VAL A 437 -5.19 -20.70 -8.51
C VAL A 437 -5.78 -19.37 -9.02
N ALA A 438 -5.18 -18.79 -10.06
CA ALA A 438 -5.66 -17.63 -10.83
C ALA A 438 -7.13 -17.76 -11.29
N ASP A 439 -7.52 -18.94 -11.74
CA ASP A 439 -8.86 -19.18 -12.31
C ASP A 439 -9.92 -19.20 -11.20
N PHE A 440 -9.54 -19.54 -9.96
CA PHE A 440 -10.40 -19.61 -8.79
C PHE A 440 -10.64 -18.26 -8.11
N VAL A 441 -9.69 -17.33 -8.19
CA VAL A 441 -9.83 -15.99 -7.58
C VAL A 441 -10.55 -15.02 -8.52
N ARG A 442 -10.27 -15.10 -9.83
CA ARG A 442 -10.99 -14.33 -10.87
C ARG A 442 -12.50 -14.66 -10.87
N ALA A 443 -12.82 -15.92 -10.61
CA ALA A 443 -14.16 -16.43 -10.37
C ALA A 443 -14.98 -15.61 -9.38
N GLY A 444 -14.44 -15.35 -8.19
CA GLY A 444 -15.23 -14.80 -7.08
C GLY A 444 -15.77 -13.40 -7.37
N SER A 445 -14.99 -12.57 -8.06
CA SER A 445 -15.41 -11.23 -8.48
C SER A 445 -16.47 -11.25 -9.59
N ILE A 446 -16.38 -12.19 -10.53
CA ILE A 446 -17.32 -12.33 -11.64
C ILE A 446 -18.61 -13.04 -11.20
N PHE A 447 -18.51 -13.98 -10.25
CA PHE A 447 -19.64 -14.73 -9.70
C PHE A 447 -20.57 -13.81 -8.88
N GLY A 448 -20.00 -12.85 -8.14
CA GLY A 448 -20.78 -11.82 -7.44
C GLY A 448 -21.57 -10.92 -8.38
N ASP A 449 -20.94 -10.45 -9.46
CA ASP A 449 -21.59 -9.58 -10.46
C ASP A 449 -22.60 -10.34 -11.35
N ALA A 450 -22.38 -11.64 -11.61
CA ALA A 450 -23.30 -12.49 -12.37
C ALA A 450 -24.56 -12.87 -11.57
N LEU A 451 -24.44 -13.13 -10.26
CA LEU A 451 -25.58 -13.38 -9.37
C LEU A 451 -26.44 -12.14 -9.13
N ALA A 452 -25.85 -10.94 -9.22
CA ALA A 452 -26.55 -9.66 -9.08
C ALA A 452 -27.34 -9.25 -10.35
N GLY A 453 -27.24 -9.99 -11.47
CA GLY A 453 -28.11 -9.84 -12.64
C GLY A 453 -27.96 -8.53 -13.44
N HIS A 454 -26.94 -7.72 -13.18
CA HIS A 454 -26.88 -6.35 -13.72
C HIS A 454 -26.04 -6.16 -15.00
N ARG A 455 -25.38 -7.19 -15.56
CA ARG A 455 -24.64 -7.04 -16.83
C ARG A 455 -24.60 -8.31 -17.70
N PRO A 456 -24.66 -8.18 -19.04
CA PRO A 456 -24.39 -9.28 -19.96
C PRO A 456 -22.90 -9.66 -19.91
N LEU A 457 -22.61 -10.93 -19.60
CA LEU A 457 -21.26 -11.47 -19.48
C LEU A 457 -20.54 -11.48 -20.84
N GLY A 458 -19.30 -10.95 -20.86
CA GLY A 458 -18.40 -11.01 -22.01
C GLY A 458 -17.94 -12.44 -22.32
N ARG A 459 -17.23 -12.64 -23.43
CA ARG A 459 -16.78 -13.97 -23.89
C ARG A 459 -15.79 -14.61 -22.91
N GLU A 460 -14.92 -13.82 -22.31
CA GLU A 460 -14.00 -14.27 -21.26
C GLU A 460 -14.74 -14.53 -19.94
N ASP A 461 -15.70 -13.67 -19.55
CA ASP A 461 -16.50 -13.85 -18.33
C ASP A 461 -17.29 -15.16 -18.34
N ARG A 462 -17.86 -15.54 -19.50
CA ARG A 462 -18.55 -16.83 -19.68
C ARG A 462 -17.60 -18.02 -19.56
N THR A 463 -16.36 -17.86 -20.02
CA THR A 463 -15.38 -18.95 -19.97
C THR A 463 -14.81 -19.12 -18.57
N VAL A 464 -14.62 -18.01 -17.84
CA VAL A 464 -14.32 -18.03 -16.41
C VAL A 464 -15.48 -18.67 -15.66
N LEU A 465 -16.72 -18.23 -15.87
CA LEU A 465 -17.90 -18.81 -15.22
C LEU A 465 -18.06 -20.31 -15.50
N GLY A 466 -17.82 -20.75 -16.74
CA GLY A 466 -17.81 -22.16 -17.11
C GLY A 466 -16.73 -22.95 -16.37
N THR A 467 -15.49 -22.45 -16.34
CA THR A 467 -14.37 -23.08 -15.63
C THR A 467 -14.66 -23.20 -14.14
N VAL A 468 -15.24 -22.16 -13.53
CA VAL A 468 -15.63 -22.11 -12.12
C VAL A 468 -16.74 -23.10 -11.82
N SER A 469 -17.73 -23.20 -12.70
CA SER A 469 -18.82 -24.16 -12.55
C SER A 469 -18.30 -25.60 -12.62
N THR A 470 -17.37 -25.88 -13.54
CA THR A 470 -16.70 -27.18 -13.62
C THR A 470 -15.82 -27.45 -12.40
N MET A 471 -15.07 -26.46 -11.92
CA MET A 471 -14.26 -26.61 -10.70
C MET A 471 -15.12 -26.83 -9.46
N ALA A 472 -16.25 -26.13 -9.33
CA ALA A 472 -17.21 -26.33 -8.26
C ALA A 472 -17.80 -27.76 -8.31
N LEU A 473 -18.11 -28.27 -9.50
CA LEU A 473 -18.54 -29.65 -9.69
C LEU A 473 -17.42 -30.67 -9.35
N VAL A 474 -16.19 -30.45 -9.81
CA VAL A 474 -15.04 -31.31 -9.49
C VAL A 474 -14.75 -31.28 -7.99
N LEU A 475 -14.77 -30.11 -7.35
CA LEU A 475 -14.61 -29.98 -5.92
C LEU A 475 -15.74 -30.67 -5.18
N ALA A 476 -17.00 -30.52 -5.62
CA ALA A 476 -18.13 -31.25 -5.05
C ALA A 476 -17.94 -32.77 -5.16
N VAL A 477 -17.43 -33.27 -6.30
CA VAL A 477 -17.09 -34.69 -6.49
C VAL A 477 -15.94 -35.11 -5.56
N VAL A 478 -14.85 -34.36 -5.48
CA VAL A 478 -13.71 -34.65 -4.58
C VAL A 478 -14.16 -34.65 -3.12
N LEU A 479 -14.99 -33.69 -2.71
CA LEU A 479 -15.57 -33.63 -1.36
C LEU A 479 -16.54 -34.80 -1.12
N ALA A 480 -17.27 -35.26 -2.13
CA ALA A 480 -18.13 -36.44 -2.03
C ALA A 480 -17.35 -37.75 -1.92
N PHE A 481 -16.17 -37.86 -2.54
CA PHE A 481 -15.30 -39.04 -2.45
C PHE A 481 -14.34 -39.01 -1.25
N LEU A 482 -14.05 -37.84 -0.69
CA LEU A 482 -13.20 -37.64 0.49
C LEU A 482 -13.93 -36.87 1.62
N PRO A 483 -15.16 -37.25 2.01
CA PRO A 483 -15.96 -36.49 2.96
C PRO A 483 -15.29 -36.43 4.34
N HIS A 484 -14.52 -37.47 4.69
CA HIS A 484 -13.75 -37.49 5.93
C HIS A 484 -12.59 -36.51 5.92
N VAL A 485 -11.85 -36.36 4.82
CA VAL A 485 -10.72 -35.41 4.75
C VAL A 485 -11.25 -33.98 4.81
N ALA A 486 -12.31 -33.68 4.07
CA ALA A 486 -12.99 -32.40 4.12
C ALA A 486 -13.56 -32.09 5.51
N GLY A 487 -14.22 -33.08 6.12
CA GLY A 487 -14.73 -33.00 7.48
C GLY A 487 -13.62 -32.75 8.51
N TRP A 488 -12.48 -33.44 8.40
CA TRP A 488 -11.33 -33.23 9.28
C TRP A 488 -10.66 -31.88 9.07
N LEU A 489 -10.55 -31.39 7.83
CA LEU A 489 -10.03 -30.05 7.54
C LEU A 489 -10.95 -28.97 8.11
N LEU A 490 -12.26 -29.09 7.89
CA LEU A 490 -13.26 -28.17 8.44
C LEU A 490 -13.27 -28.24 9.97
N ALA A 491 -13.25 -29.44 10.55
CA ALA A 491 -13.16 -29.63 11.99
C ALA A 491 -11.86 -29.05 12.57
N ALA A 492 -10.73 -29.18 11.87
CA ALA A 492 -9.46 -28.57 12.27
C ALA A 492 -9.54 -27.03 12.23
N VAL A 493 -10.14 -26.45 11.19
CA VAL A 493 -10.35 -24.99 11.09
C VAL A 493 -11.30 -24.50 12.18
N LEU A 494 -12.42 -25.19 12.40
CA LEU A 494 -13.40 -24.82 13.44
C LEU A 494 -12.84 -25.01 14.84
N ALA A 495 -12.11 -26.10 15.11
CA ALA A 495 -11.42 -26.33 16.38
C ALA A 495 -10.33 -25.27 16.58
N TRP A 496 -9.58 -24.92 15.54
CA TRP A 496 -8.61 -23.84 15.59
C TRP A 496 -9.27 -22.50 15.93
N LEU A 497 -10.32 -22.10 15.21
CA LEU A 497 -11.07 -20.86 15.49
C LEU A 497 -11.69 -20.85 16.89
N GLY A 498 -12.28 -21.96 17.32
CA GLY A 498 -12.87 -22.12 18.65
C GLY A 498 -11.82 -22.00 19.76
N VAL A 499 -10.75 -22.79 19.69
CA VAL A 499 -9.67 -22.76 20.70
C VAL A 499 -9.01 -21.38 20.73
N THR A 500 -8.63 -20.83 19.58
CA THR A 500 -7.92 -19.56 19.53
C THR A 500 -8.81 -18.37 19.91
N GLY A 501 -10.07 -18.38 19.49
CA GLY A 501 -11.08 -17.40 19.91
C GLY A 501 -11.32 -17.43 21.42
N SER A 502 -11.48 -18.63 22.01
CA SER A 502 -11.62 -18.78 23.46
C SER A 502 -10.37 -18.33 24.23
N VAL A 503 -9.17 -18.67 23.75
CA VAL A 503 -7.91 -18.20 24.36
C VAL A 503 -7.79 -16.68 24.30
N ARG A 504 -8.11 -16.06 23.15
CA ARG A 504 -8.06 -14.60 23.02
C ARG A 504 -9.08 -13.93 23.94
N ALA A 505 -10.32 -14.39 23.95
CA ALA A 505 -11.37 -13.88 24.83
C ALA A 505 -10.96 -14.01 26.31
N PHE A 506 -10.37 -15.14 26.72
CA PHE A 506 -9.87 -15.33 28.08
C PHE A 506 -8.73 -14.36 28.42
N LEU A 507 -7.75 -14.16 27.52
CA LEU A 507 -6.63 -13.23 27.73
C LEU A 507 -7.10 -11.78 27.81
N GLU A 508 -8.06 -11.38 26.96
CA GLU A 508 -8.67 -10.04 27.00
C GLU A 508 -9.48 -9.83 28.29
N ALA A 509 -10.29 -10.80 28.71
CA ALA A 509 -11.04 -10.73 29.96
C ALA A 509 -10.11 -10.64 31.19
N ARG A 510 -8.99 -11.37 31.19
CA ARG A 510 -7.97 -11.28 32.24
C ARG A 510 -7.33 -9.89 32.29
N ARG A 511 -6.92 -9.35 31.14
CA ARG A 511 -6.36 -8.00 31.03
C ARG A 511 -7.35 -6.92 31.46
N ALA A 512 -8.64 -7.09 31.16
CA ALA A 512 -9.70 -6.18 31.61
C ALA A 512 -9.81 -6.19 33.14
N ARG A 513 -9.86 -7.38 33.76
CA ARG A 513 -9.87 -7.51 35.23
C ARG A 513 -8.63 -6.92 35.89
N GLU A 514 -7.44 -7.12 35.32
CA GLU A 514 -6.20 -6.53 35.84
C GLU A 514 -6.24 -4.98 35.77
N ARG A 515 -6.84 -4.39 34.73
CA ARG A 515 -7.06 -2.93 34.65
C ARG A 515 -8.10 -2.41 35.62
N GLU A 516 -9.20 -3.13 35.81
CA GLU A 516 -10.25 -2.78 36.79
C GLU A 516 -9.72 -2.84 38.23
N VAL A 517 -8.93 -3.86 38.57
CA VAL A 517 -8.27 -3.98 39.87
C VAL A 517 -7.20 -2.90 40.07
N GLY A 518 -6.45 -2.54 39.02
CA GLY A 518 -5.48 -1.43 39.08
C GLY A 518 -6.12 -0.05 39.24
N LEU A 519 -7.28 0.19 38.64
CA LEU A 519 -8.07 1.41 38.80
C LEU A 519 -8.74 1.48 40.19
N GLY A 520 -9.21 0.33 40.72
CA GLY A 520 -9.77 0.22 42.07
C GLY A 520 -8.76 0.46 43.20
N ALA A 521 -7.46 0.25 42.95
CA ALA A 521 -6.40 0.53 43.91
C ALA A 521 -6.00 2.02 44.01
N SER A 522 -6.49 2.88 43.11
CA SER A 522 -6.05 4.28 43.00
C SER A 522 -7.03 5.31 43.61
N TYR A 523 -8.16 4.87 44.16
CA TYR A 523 -9.08 5.73 44.93
C TYR A 523 -9.66 4.96 46.13
N PRO A 524 -9.11 5.12 47.34
CA PRO A 524 -9.85 4.73 48.53
C PRO A 524 -10.94 5.78 48.76
N VAL A 525 -12.19 5.42 48.44
CA VAL A 525 -13.36 6.13 48.97
C VAL A 525 -13.43 5.77 50.47
N GLU A 526 -12.94 6.67 51.32
CA GLU A 526 -13.21 6.60 52.76
C GLU A 526 -14.70 6.88 52.99
N ALA A 527 -15.46 5.81 53.24
CA ALA A 527 -16.76 5.91 53.88
C ALA A 527 -16.56 6.31 55.36
N ARG A 528 -16.99 7.51 55.73
CA ARG A 528 -17.19 7.89 57.15
C ARG A 528 -18.62 7.53 57.57
N PRO A 529 -18.83 6.92 58.76
CA PRO A 529 -20.15 6.56 59.25
C PRO A 529 -20.87 7.74 59.94
N ASP A 530 -22.19 7.68 59.87
CA ASP A 530 -23.16 8.68 60.33
C ASP A 530 -23.05 9.07 61.81
N SER A 531 -23.30 10.35 62.11
CA SER A 531 -24.28 10.78 63.14
C SER A 531 -24.48 12.30 63.09
N VAL A 532 -25.73 12.73 62.87
CA VAL A 532 -26.56 13.53 63.80
C VAL A 532 -27.87 13.92 63.07
N SER A 533 -28.96 13.70 63.81
CA SER A 533 -30.39 13.64 63.49
C SER A 533 -31.09 15.00 63.17
N PRO A 534 -32.40 14.99 62.80
CA PRO A 534 -33.02 15.91 61.85
C PRO A 534 -33.83 17.05 62.49
N HIS A 535 -34.06 18.12 61.73
CA HIS A 535 -35.15 19.06 62.00
C HIS A 535 -36.17 19.08 60.86
N LEU A 536 -37.41 18.80 61.25
CA LEU A 536 -38.68 18.83 60.54
C LEU A 536 -38.99 20.19 59.92
N ILE A 537 -39.50 20.19 58.68
CA ILE A 537 -40.64 21.01 58.26
C ILE A 537 -41.52 20.14 57.35
N GLU A 538 -42.76 19.92 57.78
CA GLU A 538 -43.81 19.16 57.08
C GLU A 538 -44.52 19.99 55.98
N PRO A 539 -45.24 19.32 55.06
CA PRO A 539 -45.81 19.90 53.84
C PRO A 539 -47.26 20.37 54.03
N ASP A 540 -47.75 21.25 53.16
CA ASP A 540 -49.20 21.38 52.99
C ASP A 540 -49.66 21.65 51.54
N ALA A 541 -50.67 20.85 51.18
CA ALA A 541 -51.78 20.97 50.22
C ALA A 541 -51.60 21.50 48.79
N SER A 542 -51.87 20.59 47.83
CA SER A 542 -52.63 20.86 46.58
C SER A 542 -54.09 21.26 46.90
N PRO A 543 -54.88 21.85 45.96
CA PRO A 543 -55.72 20.96 45.13
C PRO A 543 -56.14 21.47 43.72
N THR A 544 -56.39 20.48 42.83
CA THR A 544 -57.50 20.31 41.84
C THR A 544 -57.85 21.32 40.72
N VAL A 545 -57.79 20.80 39.46
CA VAL A 545 -58.84 20.68 38.40
C VAL A 545 -59.76 21.88 38.06
N SER A 546 -59.78 22.34 36.78
CA SER A 546 -60.88 22.08 35.80
C SER A 546 -60.66 22.71 34.41
N GLU A 547 -61.16 22.02 33.37
CA GLU A 547 -61.49 22.54 32.04
C GLU A 547 -62.63 23.57 32.08
N THR A 548 -62.69 24.51 31.12
CA THR A 548 -63.85 24.81 30.24
C THR A 548 -63.59 26.00 29.30
N ASP A 549 -63.80 25.76 28.00
CA ASP A 549 -64.55 26.53 27.00
C ASP A 549 -64.26 28.02 26.64
N ALA A 550 -63.71 28.17 25.43
CA ALA A 550 -64.41 28.69 24.22
C ALA A 550 -64.28 30.17 23.75
N VAL A 551 -64.12 30.25 22.42
CA VAL A 551 -64.48 31.30 21.43
C VAL A 551 -63.64 32.59 21.31
N ALA A 552 -62.91 32.74 20.20
CA ALA A 552 -63.19 33.72 19.12
C ALA A 552 -62.09 33.79 18.04
N HIS A 553 -62.39 33.30 16.83
CA HIS A 553 -61.96 33.86 15.53
C HIS A 553 -62.96 34.99 15.13
N PRO A 554 -62.84 35.78 14.02
CA PRO A 554 -62.00 35.68 12.81
C PRO A 554 -61.36 37.03 12.34
N SER A 555 -60.47 37.12 11.34
CA SER A 555 -60.72 37.22 9.89
C SER A 555 -59.38 37.61 9.21
N GLN A 556 -58.81 36.89 8.24
CA GLN A 556 -59.05 36.85 6.78
C GLN A 556 -59.16 38.21 6.04
N ARG A 557 -58.21 38.49 5.13
CA ARG A 557 -58.35 38.59 3.64
C ARG A 557 -57.16 39.35 3.01
N THR A 558 -56.40 38.73 2.10
CA THR A 558 -56.39 38.90 0.60
C THR A 558 -56.12 40.34 0.14
N GLU A 559 -55.26 40.66 -0.83
CA GLU A 559 -55.11 40.26 -2.25
C GLU A 559 -53.86 41.06 -2.76
N VAL A 560 -53.07 40.73 -3.80
CA VAL A 560 -53.30 40.17 -5.16
C VAL A 560 -52.07 39.37 -5.59
#